data_AF-A0AAP6B733-F1
#
_entry.id   AF-A0AAP6B733-F1
#
_cell.length_a   1.000
_cell.length_b   1.000
_cell.length_c   1.000
_cell.angle_alpha   90.00
_cell.angle_beta   90.00
_cell.angle_gamma   90.00
#
_symmetry.space_group_name_H-M   'P 1'
#
loop_
_entity.id
_entity.type
_entity.pdbx_description
1 polymer ?
#
loop_
_entity_poly.entity_id
_entity_poly.type
_entity_poly.pdbx_seq_one_letter_code
_entity_poly.pdbx_strand_id
1 'polypeptide(L)'
;MAAVVRMTDIPDDEIGDILAEFPDFSLCDLGEHDEVTGHGSVLWVLKPPQETALWVRWVQVDAGVIHRFELLPFCPAKAPEDSRDGDTECALFADHPTGHSWDVTDPLKSALARLTPADYRRLIGLDDHDRPED
;
A
#
# COMPACT_ATOMS: atom_id res chain seq x y z
N MET A 1 18.13 -5.59 14.17
CA MET A 1 17.36 -5.57 15.43
C MET A 1 15.92 -5.27 15.07
N ALA A 2 15.00 -6.20 15.27
CA ALA A 2 13.57 -5.95 15.06
C ALA A 2 12.98 -5.35 16.34
N ALA A 3 12.42 -4.15 16.25
CA ALA A 3 11.65 -3.54 17.33
C ALA A 3 10.18 -3.90 17.11
N VAL A 4 9.63 -4.74 17.99
CA VAL A 4 8.19 -5.02 18.02
C VAL A 4 7.52 -3.88 18.78
N VAL A 5 6.90 -2.96 18.05
CA VAL A 5 6.01 -1.98 18.65
C VAL A 5 4.65 -2.67 18.84
N ARG A 6 4.23 -2.86 20.09
CA ARG A 6 2.84 -3.23 20.39
C ARG A 6 2.02 -1.96 20.33
N MET A 7 1.18 -1.81 19.31
CA MET A 7 0.19 -0.75 19.24
C MET A 7 -0.93 -1.07 20.23
N THR A 8 -0.67 -0.92 21.53
CA THR A 8 -1.72 -0.91 22.54
C THR A 8 -2.30 0.49 22.55
N ASP A 9 -3.49 0.67 21.97
CA ASP A 9 -4.48 1.72 22.31
C ASP A 9 -5.69 1.72 21.36
N ILE A 10 -5.77 0.81 20.38
CA ILE A 10 -6.99 0.56 19.62
C ILE A 10 -7.57 -0.77 20.09
N PRO A 11 -8.86 -0.85 20.48
CA PRO A 11 -9.50 -2.11 20.84
C PRO A 11 -9.37 -3.13 19.69
N ASP A 12 -8.91 -4.35 19.99
CA ASP A 12 -8.65 -5.41 19.01
C ASP A 12 -9.90 -5.76 18.16
N ASP A 13 -11.09 -5.51 18.72
CA ASP A 13 -12.40 -5.70 18.07
C ASP A 13 -12.70 -4.66 16.99
N GLU A 14 -12.30 -3.40 17.18
CA GLU A 14 -12.61 -2.31 16.24
C GLU A 14 -11.75 -2.40 14.97
N ILE A 15 -10.49 -2.85 15.09
CA ILE A 15 -9.60 -3.12 13.94
C ILE A 15 -10.08 -4.36 13.17
N GLY A 16 -10.51 -5.41 13.88
CA GLY A 16 -10.98 -6.64 13.25
C GLY A 16 -12.19 -6.40 12.34
N ASP A 17 -13.16 -5.62 12.80
CA ASP A 17 -14.36 -5.29 12.04
C ASP A 17 -14.06 -4.40 10.82
N ILE A 18 -13.19 -3.39 10.96
CA ILE A 18 -12.77 -2.52 9.84
C ILE A 18 -12.02 -3.33 8.79
N LEU A 19 -11.09 -4.21 9.19
CA LEU A 19 -10.33 -5.03 8.25
C LEU A 19 -11.19 -6.11 7.59
N ALA A 20 -12.26 -6.59 8.24
CA ALA A 20 -13.19 -7.54 7.64
C ALA A 20 -14.04 -6.96 6.51
N GLU A 21 -14.22 -5.64 6.45
CA GLU A 21 -14.98 -4.97 5.38
C GLU A 21 -14.18 -4.81 4.07
N PHE A 22 -12.85 -4.91 4.12
CA PHE A 22 -11.98 -4.82 2.95
C PHE A 22 -11.42 -6.20 2.60
N PRO A 23 -11.56 -6.71 1.37
CA PRO A 23 -10.92 -7.96 1.01
C PRO A 23 -9.40 -7.85 1.17
N ASP A 24 -8.74 -8.88 1.69
CA ASP A 24 -7.32 -8.87 2.10
C ASP A 24 -6.36 -8.29 1.04
N PHE A 25 -6.67 -8.47 -0.25
CA PHE A 25 -5.84 -7.97 -1.36
C PHE A 25 -5.98 -6.46 -1.61
N SER A 26 -7.11 -5.85 -1.23
CA SER A 26 -7.39 -4.43 -1.53
C SER A 26 -6.58 -3.45 -0.68
N LEU A 27 -5.99 -3.94 0.41
CA LEU A 27 -5.07 -3.21 1.28
C LEU A 27 -3.62 -3.73 1.19
N CYS A 28 -3.34 -4.72 0.35
CA CYS A 28 -2.02 -5.33 0.22
C CYS A 28 -1.20 -4.64 -0.87
N ASP A 29 -0.11 -3.96 -0.48
CA ASP A 29 0.80 -3.30 -1.42
C ASP A 29 1.60 -4.30 -2.28
N LEU A 30 1.65 -5.58 -1.88
CA LEU A 30 2.25 -6.66 -2.68
C LEU A 30 1.35 -7.13 -3.83
N GLY A 31 0.09 -6.67 -3.89
CA GLY A 31 -0.86 -7.06 -4.92
C GLY A 31 -1.37 -8.50 -4.79
N GLU A 32 -1.80 -9.07 -5.92
CA GLU A 32 -2.23 -10.47 -6.00
C GLU A 32 -1.03 -11.41 -5.89
N HIS A 33 -1.08 -12.32 -4.92
CA HIS A 33 -0.07 -13.34 -4.67
C HIS A 33 -0.72 -14.60 -4.08
N ASP A 34 0.04 -15.69 -3.98
CA ASP A 34 -0.46 -16.93 -3.39
C ASP A 34 -0.69 -16.80 -1.86
N GLU A 35 -1.43 -17.77 -1.30
CA GLU A 35 -1.77 -17.82 0.12
C GLU A 35 -0.56 -18.09 1.03
N VAL A 36 0.57 -18.54 0.47
CA VAL A 36 1.81 -18.84 1.21
C VAL A 36 2.61 -17.55 1.43
N THR A 37 2.54 -16.65 0.46
CA THR A 37 3.14 -15.32 0.52
C THR A 37 2.34 -14.48 1.49
N GLY A 38 2.98 -14.07 2.59
CA GLY A 38 2.34 -13.15 3.53
C GLY A 38 2.15 -11.77 2.90
N HIS A 39 1.04 -11.13 3.24
CA HIS A 39 0.69 -9.78 2.81
C HIS A 39 1.55 -8.72 3.48
N GLY A 40 1.52 -7.50 2.94
CA GLY A 40 2.17 -6.36 3.57
C GLY A 40 1.72 -5.01 3.00
N SER A 41 1.76 -3.99 3.86
CA SER A 41 1.50 -2.61 3.49
C SER A 41 2.30 -1.61 4.33
N VAL A 42 2.60 -0.45 3.74
CA VAL A 42 3.23 0.67 4.42
C VAL A 42 2.24 1.37 5.35
N LEU A 43 2.58 1.46 6.63
CA LEU A 43 1.83 2.30 7.58
C LEU A 43 2.37 3.72 7.65
N TRP A 44 3.70 3.86 7.67
CA TRP A 44 4.34 5.16 7.86
C TRP A 44 5.71 5.22 7.19
N VAL A 45 5.92 6.22 6.34
CA VAL A 45 7.21 6.51 5.74
C VAL A 45 8.02 7.41 6.67
N LEU A 46 9.20 6.96 7.12
CA LEU A 46 10.09 7.82 7.89
C LEU A 46 10.77 8.81 6.94
N LYS A 47 10.83 10.09 7.34
CA LYS A 47 11.44 11.14 6.51
C LYS A 47 12.97 10.99 6.50
N PRO A 48 13.67 11.51 5.47
CA PRO A 48 15.12 11.41 5.33
C PRO A 48 15.88 11.79 6.61
N PRO A 49 17.04 11.16 6.89
CA PRO A 49 17.81 10.28 5.99
C PRO A 49 17.34 8.82 5.98
N GLN A 50 16.23 8.49 6.64
CA GLN A 50 15.79 7.11 6.80
C GLN A 50 15.00 6.68 5.56
N GLU A 51 15.63 5.95 4.64
CA GLU A 51 14.98 5.22 3.52
C GLU A 51 14.21 3.99 4.04
N THR A 52 13.50 4.16 5.15
CA THR A 52 12.84 3.08 5.91
C THR A 52 11.39 3.48 6.16
N ALA A 53 10.53 2.48 6.18
CA ALA A 53 9.13 2.65 6.55
C ALA A 53 8.76 1.67 7.66
N LEU A 54 7.75 2.03 8.44
CA LEU A 54 7.02 1.09 9.27
C LEU A 54 6.04 0.33 8.38
N TRP A 55 6.25 -0.97 8.28
CA TRP A 55 5.41 -1.90 7.55
C TRP A 55 4.55 -2.70 8.52
N VAL A 56 3.31 -2.95 8.14
CA VAL A 56 2.51 -4.05 8.68
C VAL A 56 2.57 -5.21 7.69
N ARG A 57 2.80 -6.41 8.20
CA ARG A 57 2.77 -7.66 7.45
C ARG A 57 1.81 -8.61 8.12
N TRP A 58 1.08 -9.39 7.34
CA TRP A 58 0.14 -10.35 7.88
C TRP A 58 0.07 -11.65 7.10
N VAL A 59 -0.25 -12.73 7.80
CA VAL A 59 -0.51 -14.05 7.22
C VAL A 59 -1.85 -14.57 7.74
N GLN A 60 -2.65 -15.13 6.85
CA GLN A 60 -3.85 -15.88 7.20
C GLN A 60 -3.44 -17.27 7.69
N VAL A 61 -3.97 -17.70 8.82
CA VAL A 61 -3.82 -19.06 9.37
C VAL A 61 -5.20 -19.59 9.78
N ASP A 62 -5.32 -20.90 10.00
CA ASP A 62 -6.61 -21.53 10.38
C ASP A 62 -7.28 -20.88 11.60
N ALA A 63 -6.47 -20.32 12.52
CA ALA A 63 -6.93 -19.70 13.75
C ALA A 63 -7.18 -18.18 13.65
N GLY A 64 -7.01 -17.57 12.47
CA GLY A 64 -7.19 -16.13 12.24
C GLY A 64 -5.98 -15.48 11.54
N VAL A 65 -5.74 -14.19 11.83
CA VAL A 65 -4.68 -13.41 11.17
C VAL A 65 -3.55 -13.10 12.14
N ILE A 66 -2.31 -13.37 11.74
CA ILE A 66 -1.12 -12.99 12.52
C ILE A 66 -0.49 -11.76 11.88
N HIS A 67 -0.47 -10.66 12.64
CA HIS A 67 0.16 -9.40 12.24
C HIS A 67 1.58 -9.26 12.79
N ARG A 68 2.45 -8.64 12.01
CA ARG A 68 3.79 -8.24 12.41
C ARG A 68 4.08 -6.81 11.93
N PHE A 69 4.63 -6.00 12.82
CA PHE A 69 5.06 -4.63 12.52
C PHE A 69 6.58 -4.57 12.49
N GLU A 70 7.15 -4.06 11.40
CA GLU A 70 8.60 -4.05 11.18
C GLU A 70 9.05 -2.73 10.55
N LEU A 71 10.20 -2.22 10.99
CA LEU A 71 10.90 -1.14 10.30
C LEU A 71 11.78 -1.77 9.22
N LEU A 72 11.39 -1.61 7.96
CA LEU A 72 12.08 -2.18 6.81
C LEU A 72 12.50 -1.09 5.82
N PRO A 73 13.73 -1.16 5.27
CA PRO A 73 14.14 -0.25 4.21
C PRO A 73 13.31 -0.48 2.95
N PHE A 74 13.20 0.54 2.11
CA PHE A 74 12.66 0.36 0.75
C PHE A 74 13.61 -0.47 -0.12
N CYS A 75 13.04 -1.10 -1.12
CA CYS A 75 13.78 -1.80 -2.16
C CYS A 75 14.57 -0.79 -3.00
N PRO A 76 15.89 -0.99 -3.20
CA PRO A 76 16.73 -0.03 -3.94
C PRO A 76 16.55 -0.11 -5.46
N ALA A 77 15.69 -1.01 -5.95
CA ALA A 77 15.48 -1.21 -7.37
C ALA A 77 14.76 -0.02 -7.99
N LYS A 78 15.12 0.27 -9.24
CA LYS A 78 14.49 1.29 -10.07
C LYS A 78 13.88 0.66 -11.31
N ALA A 79 12.74 1.20 -11.73
CA ALA A 79 12.08 0.78 -12.96
C ALA A 79 13.02 1.03 -14.16
N PRO A 80 13.06 0.12 -15.15
CA PRO A 80 13.83 0.34 -16.37
C PRO A 80 13.47 1.66 -17.05
N GLU A 81 14.45 2.39 -17.58
CA GLU A 81 14.25 3.71 -18.21
C GLU A 81 13.25 3.67 -19.37
N ASP A 82 13.17 2.54 -20.08
CA ASP A 82 12.27 2.32 -21.21
C ASP A 82 10.87 1.83 -20.81
N SER A 83 10.60 1.66 -19.52
CA SER A 83 9.28 1.27 -19.01
C SER A 83 8.34 2.47 -18.87
N ARG A 84 7.02 2.19 -18.78
CA ARG A 84 6.01 3.24 -18.52
C ARG A 84 6.20 3.94 -17.17
N ASP A 85 6.88 3.29 -16.23
CA ASP A 85 7.16 3.77 -14.88
C ASP A 85 8.60 4.32 -14.77
N GLY A 86 9.23 4.70 -15.89
CA GLY A 86 10.65 5.07 -16.01
C GLY A 86 11.30 5.80 -14.82
N ASP A 87 12.43 5.26 -14.36
CA ASP A 87 13.25 5.71 -13.21
C ASP A 87 12.50 5.82 -11.86
N THR A 88 11.28 5.25 -11.76
CA THR A 88 10.55 5.18 -10.48
C THR A 88 11.21 4.15 -9.55
N GLU A 89 11.43 4.54 -8.30
CA GLU A 89 11.94 3.65 -7.26
C GLU A 89 10.86 2.65 -6.81
N CYS A 90 11.28 1.44 -6.46
CA CYS A 90 10.37 0.41 -5.98
C CYS A 90 9.79 0.81 -4.62
N ALA A 91 8.47 0.93 -4.52
CA ALA A 91 7.77 1.35 -3.31
C ALA A 91 7.61 0.22 -2.26
N LEU A 92 8.13 -0.99 -2.54
CA LEU A 92 8.08 -2.14 -1.64
C LEU A 92 9.29 -2.20 -0.69
N PHE A 93 9.19 -2.96 0.40
CA PHE A 93 10.31 -3.20 1.32
C PHE A 93 11.43 -4.02 0.66
N ALA A 94 12.66 -3.91 1.15
CA ALA A 94 13.77 -4.73 0.67
C ALA A 94 13.51 -6.23 0.88
N ASP A 95 13.88 -7.07 -0.10
CA ASP A 95 13.61 -8.51 -0.12
C ASP A 95 12.10 -8.87 -0.10
N HIS A 96 11.27 -8.02 -0.68
CA HIS A 96 9.86 -8.36 -0.91
C HIS A 96 9.72 -9.61 -1.80
N PRO A 97 8.70 -10.46 -1.55
CA PRO A 97 8.60 -11.78 -2.18
C PRO A 97 7.98 -11.76 -3.59
N THR A 98 7.46 -10.62 -4.03
CA THR A 98 6.71 -10.45 -5.28
C THR A 98 7.56 -9.79 -6.36
N GLY A 99 6.95 -9.49 -7.52
CA GLY A 99 7.51 -8.50 -8.44
C GLY A 99 7.64 -7.12 -7.80
N HIS A 100 8.30 -6.19 -8.49
CA HIS A 100 8.46 -4.83 -7.98
C HIS A 100 7.13 -4.07 -7.98
N SER A 101 7.06 -2.92 -7.31
CA SER A 101 5.82 -2.13 -7.22
C SER A 101 5.22 -1.72 -8.57
N TRP A 102 6.04 -1.66 -9.63
CA TRP A 102 5.56 -1.40 -11.01
C TRP A 102 4.99 -2.64 -11.71
N ASP A 103 5.31 -3.85 -11.22
CA ASP A 103 4.75 -5.11 -11.71
C ASP A 103 3.39 -5.43 -11.06
N VAL A 104 3.09 -4.80 -9.92
CA VAL A 104 1.82 -4.95 -9.20
C VAL A 104 0.69 -4.29 -10.00
N THR A 105 -0.29 -5.09 -10.40
CA THR A 105 -1.51 -4.58 -11.04
C THR A 105 -2.41 -3.99 -9.98
N ASP A 106 -2.33 -2.68 -9.77
CA ASP A 106 -3.32 -1.95 -8.98
C ASP A 106 -4.54 -1.63 -9.88
N PRO A 107 -5.73 -2.23 -9.63
CA PRO A 107 -6.94 -1.93 -10.38
C PRO A 107 -7.36 -0.46 -10.26
N LEU A 108 -7.07 0.19 -9.12
CA LEU A 108 -7.33 1.61 -8.91
C LEU A 108 -6.37 2.46 -9.74
N LYS A 109 -5.05 2.26 -9.67
CA LYS A 109 -4.07 2.91 -10.58
C LYS A 109 -4.45 2.71 -12.04
N SER A 110 -4.89 1.51 -12.41
CA SER A 110 -5.32 1.16 -13.76
C SER A 110 -6.62 1.86 -14.17
N ALA A 111 -7.55 2.09 -13.24
CA ALA A 111 -8.77 2.85 -13.48
C ALA A 111 -8.45 4.36 -13.58
N LEU A 112 -7.63 4.90 -12.68
CA LEU A 112 -7.18 6.29 -12.66
C LEU A 112 -6.41 6.65 -13.93
N ALA A 113 -5.54 5.76 -14.43
CA ALA A 113 -4.79 5.97 -15.67
C ALA A 113 -5.68 6.06 -16.93
N ARG A 114 -6.95 5.63 -16.87
CA ARG A 114 -7.92 5.75 -17.95
C ARG A 114 -8.76 7.03 -17.87
N LEU A 115 -8.68 7.77 -16.76
CA LEU A 115 -9.45 9.00 -16.58
C LEU A 115 -8.89 10.11 -17.46
N THR A 116 -9.79 10.86 -18.11
CA THR A 116 -9.41 12.14 -18.68
C THR A 116 -9.19 13.18 -17.58
N PRO A 117 -8.49 14.29 -17.83
CA PRO A 117 -8.38 15.38 -16.86
C PRO A 117 -9.72 15.95 -16.39
N ALA A 118 -10.77 15.87 -17.21
CA ALA A 118 -12.12 16.28 -16.83
C ALA A 118 -12.78 15.26 -15.90
N ASP A 119 -12.66 13.96 -16.20
CA ASP A 119 -13.17 12.90 -15.32
C ASP A 119 -12.50 12.94 -13.95
N TYR A 120 -11.18 13.19 -13.94
CA TYR A 120 -10.41 13.33 -12.70
C TYR A 120 -10.91 14.51 -11.86
N ARG A 121 -11.05 15.71 -12.44
CA ARG A 121 -11.55 16.89 -11.71
C ARG A 121 -12.94 16.68 -11.11
N ARG A 122 -13.84 16.03 -11.86
CA ARG A 122 -15.17 15.66 -11.39
C ARG A 122 -15.12 14.68 -10.22
N LEU A 123 -14.24 13.67 -10.29
CA LEU A 123 -14.07 12.65 -9.26
C LEU A 123 -13.62 13.26 -7.92
N ILE A 124 -12.70 14.24 -7.96
CA ILE A 124 -12.16 14.90 -6.77
C ILE A 124 -12.91 16.19 -6.37
N GLY A 125 -14.07 16.45 -6.99
CA GLY A 125 -14.95 17.56 -6.64
C GLY A 125 -14.36 18.96 -6.94
N LEU A 126 -13.34 19.07 -7.80
CA LEU A 126 -12.77 20.36 -8.16
C LEU A 126 -13.69 21.19 -9.04
N ASP A 127 -14.59 20.54 -9.79
CA ASP A 127 -15.55 21.24 -10.65
C ASP A 127 -16.65 21.95 -9.85
N ASP A 128 -16.90 21.54 -8.60
CA ASP A 128 -17.94 22.13 -7.74
C ASP A 128 -17.44 23.40 -7.01
N HIS A 129 -16.13 23.61 -6.91
CA HIS A 129 -15.54 24.76 -6.20
C HIS A 129 -15.59 26.07 -7.03
N ASP A 130 -15.84 25.98 -8.35
CA ASP A 130 -15.94 27.12 -9.26
C ASP A 130 -17.38 27.64 -9.45
N ARG A 131 -18.38 27.03 -8.78
CA ARG A 131 -19.77 27.49 -8.87
C ARG A 131 -19.98 28.65 -7.89
N PRO A 132 -20.24 29.89 -8.36
CA PRO A 132 -20.52 31.00 -7.46
C PRO A 132 -21.78 30.68 -6.64
N GLU A 133 -21.72 30.95 -5.33
CA GLU A 133 -22.88 30.92 -4.45
C GLU A 133 -23.84 32.05 -4.88
N ASP A 134 -25.09 31.68 -5.21
CA ASP A 134 -26.18 32.62 -5.57
C ASP A 134 -26.63 33.46 -4.36
#